data_AF-H2BXZ5-F1
#
_entry.id   AF-H2BXZ5-F1
#
_cell.length_a   1.000
_cell.length_b   1.000
_cell.length_c   1.000
_cell.angle_alpha   90.00
_cell.angle_beta   90.00
_cell.angle_gamma   90.00
#
_symmetry.space_group_name_H-M   'P 1'
#
loop_
_entity.id
_entity.type
_entity.pdbx_description
1 polymer ?
#
loop_
_entity_poly.entity_id
_entity_poly.type
_entity_poly.pdbx_seq_one_letter_code
_entity_poly.pdbx_strand_id
1 'polypeptide(L)'
;MICFLSFTVFTACDKRENYDEGLEPVLNVITSLQGNGTKATINDLQGTINLVLPPRTDITTVELNIEAPQGVEINPSSGTTLDLSEREMITVKFGSSTRNYQLITKVLPSKIGFLGEAETYEELLATADDDIVAAAQWVQETYSEDFEYLNAAEVSFEDLQSVNVVVFYYDQVGTSQLPSVFTEGRNKSAFIEYMVEGGKMVLGGMATSFAATIGRDQSGLQTIKGNGEGFSSPDTWAVDGGVNFVTSKLGHPIYTFNQGLIEFDENGYIPVIDAGFREDHNNLWDASSLLTPGNQPGQFGEFERLYNGVVLGVWSGVADECCPGIIEFKPNPPYNGTMIAIGIGGIEWNMNDGRTNEYRSNVEGIYKNAIDYLSTL
;
A
#
# COMPACT_ATOMS: atom_id res chain seq x y z
N MET A 1 18.65 66.85 60.00
CA MET A 1 18.60 67.07 58.55
C MET A 1 19.42 65.97 57.90
N ILE A 2 18.75 64.89 57.51
CA ILE A 2 19.34 63.68 56.93
C ILE A 2 18.71 63.56 55.55
N CYS A 3 19.54 63.52 54.50
CA CYS A 3 19.12 63.12 53.17
C CYS A 3 20.24 62.26 52.57
N PHE A 4 20.02 60.95 52.59
CA PHE A 4 20.82 59.96 51.90
C PHE A 4 20.35 59.91 50.44
N LEU A 5 21.26 60.16 49.50
CA LEU A 5 21.00 60.04 48.06
C LEU A 5 21.49 58.66 47.58
N SER A 6 20.57 57.90 47.01
CA SER A 6 20.77 56.54 46.50
C SER A 6 21.52 56.56 45.15
N PHE A 7 22.60 55.79 45.04
CA PHE A 7 23.30 55.51 43.77
C PHE A 7 22.77 54.19 43.20
N THR A 8 22.14 54.25 42.02
CA THR A 8 21.73 53.06 41.26
C THR A 8 22.83 52.68 40.26
N VAL A 9 23.29 51.44 40.37
CA VAL A 9 24.24 50.80 39.45
C VAL A 9 23.45 50.25 38.27
N PHE A 10 23.75 50.71 37.04
CA PHE A 10 23.25 50.08 35.83
C PHE A 10 24.14 48.90 35.46
N THR A 11 23.60 47.69 35.54
CA THR A 11 24.21 46.47 34.99
C THR A 11 23.93 46.40 33.50
N ALA A 12 24.98 46.40 32.68
CA ALA A 12 24.89 46.14 31.25
C ALA A 12 24.48 44.66 31.02
N CYS A 13 23.35 44.45 30.35
CA CYS A 13 23.03 43.17 29.73
C CYS A 13 23.66 43.16 28.33
N ASP A 14 24.77 42.44 28.16
CA ASP A 14 25.20 42.06 26.82
C ASP A 14 24.21 41.04 26.26
N LYS A 15 23.34 41.49 25.35
CA LYS A 15 22.62 40.58 24.47
C LYS A 15 23.66 39.91 23.57
N ARG A 16 23.74 38.58 23.61
CA ARG A 16 24.46 37.80 22.59
C ARG A 16 23.69 37.92 21.28
N GLU A 17 24.19 38.72 20.35
CA GLU A 17 23.77 38.71 18.96
C GLU A 17 24.43 37.52 18.25
N ASN A 18 23.80 36.35 18.32
CA ASN A 18 24.15 35.20 17.48
C ASN A 18 22.95 34.83 16.57
N TYR A 19 22.22 35.81 16.06
CA TYR A 19 21.20 35.59 15.05
C TYR A 19 21.42 36.61 13.94
N ASP A 20 22.15 36.18 12.92
CA ASP A 20 22.43 36.98 11.73
C ASP A 20 21.23 36.80 10.78
N GLU A 21 20.27 37.74 10.84
CA GLU A 21 19.08 37.76 9.98
C GLU A 21 19.41 37.93 8.48
N GLY A 22 20.68 38.13 8.12
CA GLY A 22 21.16 38.28 6.75
C GLY A 22 21.80 37.04 6.11
N LEU A 23 21.95 35.93 6.84
CA LEU A 23 22.43 34.67 6.26
C LEU A 23 21.27 33.90 5.65
N GLU A 24 21.03 34.10 4.36
CA GLU A 24 20.39 33.07 3.54
C GLU A 24 21.23 31.78 3.71
N PRO A 25 20.69 30.70 4.30
CA PRO A 25 21.46 29.48 4.46
C PRO A 25 21.73 28.94 3.06
N VAL A 26 22.94 29.14 2.54
CA VAL A 26 23.26 28.62 1.21
C VAL A 26 23.59 27.14 1.34
N LEU A 27 22.62 26.32 0.97
CA LEU A 27 22.70 24.88 1.10
C LEU A 27 23.42 24.28 -0.11
N ASN A 28 24.46 23.50 0.16
CA ASN A 28 25.07 22.62 -0.84
C ASN A 28 24.27 21.31 -0.95
N VAL A 29 23.01 21.42 -1.32
CA VAL A 29 22.08 20.27 -1.39
C VAL A 29 21.37 20.20 -2.74
N ILE A 30 20.85 19.03 -3.04
CA ILE A 30 19.96 18.80 -4.18
C ILE A 30 18.52 19.00 -3.67
N THR A 31 17.70 19.74 -4.42
CA THR A 31 16.28 19.93 -4.09
C THR A 31 15.40 18.86 -4.73
N SER A 32 15.78 18.38 -5.92
CA SER A 32 15.11 17.26 -6.58
C SER A 32 16.07 16.52 -7.51
N LEU A 33 15.84 15.21 -7.66
CA LEU A 33 16.46 14.39 -8.69
C LEU A 33 15.40 13.49 -9.31
N GLN A 34 15.41 13.38 -10.63
CA GLN A 34 14.60 12.43 -11.38
C GLN A 34 15.51 11.63 -12.34
N GLY A 35 15.30 10.32 -12.43
CA GLY A 35 15.90 9.48 -13.47
C GLY A 35 14.82 9.03 -14.44
N ASN A 36 14.95 9.37 -15.73
CA ASN A 36 13.93 9.10 -16.76
C ASN A 36 12.50 9.57 -16.35
N GLY A 37 12.41 10.69 -15.62
CA GLY A 37 11.15 11.24 -15.11
C GLY A 37 10.66 10.63 -13.79
N THR A 38 11.30 9.58 -13.27
CA THR A 38 10.97 9.00 -11.96
C THR A 38 11.69 9.75 -10.85
N LYS A 39 10.92 10.30 -9.90
CA LYS A 39 11.45 11.08 -8.79
C LYS A 39 12.18 10.20 -7.76
N ALA A 40 13.36 10.63 -7.36
CA ALA A 40 14.14 10.00 -6.30
C ALA A 40 13.78 10.54 -4.91
N THR A 41 14.09 9.75 -3.88
CA THR A 41 14.03 10.16 -2.48
C THR A 41 15.43 10.56 -2.01
N ILE A 42 15.58 11.78 -1.50
CA ILE A 42 16.86 12.35 -1.08
C ILE A 42 16.97 12.30 0.44
N ASN A 43 18.09 11.79 0.96
CA ASN A 43 18.43 11.84 2.37
C ASN A 43 19.74 12.63 2.57
N ASP A 44 19.61 13.91 2.88
CA ASP A 44 20.74 14.81 3.08
C ASP A 44 21.61 14.43 4.29
N LEU A 45 21.03 13.80 5.31
CA LEU A 45 21.76 13.42 6.53
C LEU A 45 22.66 12.20 6.28
N GLN A 46 22.17 11.23 5.51
CA GLN A 46 22.93 10.03 5.15
C GLN A 46 23.79 10.23 3.90
N GLY A 47 23.54 11.30 3.13
CA GLY A 47 24.21 11.52 1.84
C GLY A 47 23.84 10.43 0.83
N THR A 48 22.56 10.05 0.79
CA THR A 48 22.04 9.03 -0.15
C THR A 48 20.89 9.59 -0.97
N ILE A 49 20.77 9.09 -2.20
CA ILE A 49 19.65 9.34 -3.10
C ILE A 49 19.14 7.98 -3.55
N ASN A 50 17.91 7.64 -3.21
CA ASN A 50 17.29 6.38 -3.62
C ASN A 50 16.43 6.64 -4.85
N LEU A 51 16.84 6.09 -5.99
CA LEU A 51 16.12 6.14 -7.26
C LEU A 51 15.53 4.76 -7.54
N VAL A 52 14.22 4.64 -7.34
CA VAL A 52 13.46 3.40 -7.63
C VAL A 52 12.82 3.57 -9.00
N LEU A 53 13.28 2.80 -9.99
CA LEU A 53 12.85 2.89 -11.39
C LEU A 53 11.76 1.87 -11.71
N PRO A 54 10.86 2.18 -12.65
CA PRO A 54 9.83 1.24 -13.11
C PRO A 54 10.41 -0.08 -13.65
N PRO A 55 9.62 -1.16 -13.66
CA PRO A 55 10.07 -2.44 -14.19
C PRO A 55 10.53 -2.33 -15.65
N ARG A 56 11.50 -3.17 -16.03
CA ARG A 56 12.10 -3.20 -17.38
C ARG A 56 12.79 -1.91 -17.84
N THR A 57 13.07 -0.97 -16.93
CA THR A 57 13.87 0.23 -17.27
C THR A 57 15.30 -0.17 -17.65
N ASP A 58 15.79 0.33 -18.79
CA ASP A 58 17.20 0.23 -19.16
C ASP A 58 18.03 1.19 -18.29
N ILE A 59 18.76 0.62 -17.34
CA ILE A 59 19.58 1.39 -16.40
C ILE A 59 20.93 1.83 -16.98
N THR A 60 21.30 1.37 -18.19
CA THR A 60 22.58 1.74 -18.81
C THR A 60 22.55 3.13 -19.45
N THR A 61 21.34 3.69 -19.62
CA THR A 61 21.12 5.00 -20.24
C THR A 61 20.05 5.81 -19.52
N VAL A 62 20.26 6.11 -18.24
CA VAL A 62 19.31 6.90 -17.43
C VAL A 62 19.68 8.38 -17.50
N GLU A 63 18.78 9.21 -18.03
CA GLU A 63 18.93 10.67 -18.00
C GLU A 63 18.56 11.21 -16.62
N LEU A 64 19.49 11.93 -15.98
CA LEU A 64 19.28 12.56 -14.69
C LEU A 64 18.87 14.02 -14.83
N ASN A 65 17.68 14.36 -14.32
CA ASN A 65 17.23 15.73 -14.14
C ASN A 65 17.39 16.12 -12.67
N ILE A 66 18.34 17.02 -12.40
CA ILE A 66 18.72 17.43 -11.04
C ILE A 66 18.47 18.93 -10.87
N GLU A 67 17.81 19.30 -9.79
CA GLU A 67 17.60 20.68 -9.36
C GLU A 67 18.35 20.95 -8.06
N ALA A 68 18.91 22.16 -7.93
CA ALA A 68 19.55 22.64 -6.72
C ALA A 68 19.37 24.16 -6.60
N PRO A 69 19.63 24.75 -5.42
CA PRO A 69 19.60 26.19 -5.22
C PRO A 69 20.54 26.95 -6.17
N GLN A 70 20.24 28.22 -6.42
CA GLN A 70 21.05 29.06 -7.31
C GLN A 70 22.52 29.13 -6.83
N GLY A 71 23.46 28.94 -7.76
CA GLY A 71 24.90 28.99 -7.48
C GLY A 71 25.49 27.66 -6.99
N VAL A 72 24.68 26.60 -6.84
CA VAL A 72 25.16 25.24 -6.61
C VAL A 72 25.60 24.61 -7.92
N GLU A 73 26.84 24.11 -7.95
CA GLU A 73 27.38 23.31 -9.05
C GLU A 73 27.11 21.83 -8.78
N ILE A 74 26.66 21.08 -9.78
CA ILE A 74 26.32 19.65 -9.68
C ILE A 74 27.21 18.88 -10.66
N ASN A 75 27.78 17.77 -10.20
CA ASN A 75 28.53 16.82 -11.03
C ASN A 75 28.10 15.38 -10.71
N PRO A 76 27.69 14.57 -11.71
CA PRO A 76 27.46 14.93 -13.11
C PRO A 76 26.35 15.99 -13.27
N SER A 77 26.42 16.79 -14.34
CA SER A 77 25.46 17.89 -14.57
C SER A 77 24.06 17.36 -14.84
N SER A 78 23.03 18.15 -14.51
CA SER A 78 21.65 17.88 -14.92
C SER A 78 21.54 17.73 -16.45
N GLY A 79 20.73 16.79 -16.93
CA GLY A 79 20.61 16.38 -18.33
C GLY A 79 21.66 15.35 -18.78
N THR A 80 22.53 14.87 -17.89
CA THR A 80 23.50 13.82 -18.24
C THR A 80 22.83 12.45 -18.22
N THR A 81 23.12 11.64 -19.24
CA THR A 81 22.78 10.22 -19.27
C THR A 81 23.91 9.41 -18.63
N LEU A 82 23.57 8.54 -17.67
CA LEU A 82 24.51 7.68 -16.97
C LEU A 82 24.13 6.21 -17.09
N ASP A 83 25.16 5.36 -16.98
CA ASP A 83 24.99 3.94 -16.71
C ASP A 83 24.92 3.73 -15.20
N LEU A 84 23.72 3.42 -14.71
CA LEU A 84 23.43 3.19 -13.29
C LEU A 84 23.51 1.71 -12.90
N SER A 85 24.09 0.85 -13.75
CA SER A 85 24.43 -0.52 -13.37
C SER A 85 25.57 -0.57 -12.34
N GLU A 86 26.35 0.50 -12.26
CA GLU A 86 27.45 0.69 -11.32
C GLU A 86 27.14 1.77 -10.28
N ARG A 87 27.97 1.84 -9.22
CA ARG A 87 27.82 2.85 -8.17
C ARG A 87 28.18 4.25 -8.68
N GLU A 88 27.20 5.14 -8.66
CA GLU A 88 27.38 6.54 -9.03
C GLU A 88 27.34 7.48 -7.82
N MET A 89 28.08 8.59 -7.93
CA MET A 89 28.14 9.64 -6.92
C MET A 89 27.70 10.97 -7.53
N ILE A 90 26.77 11.66 -6.86
CA ILE A 90 26.41 13.04 -7.20
C ILE A 90 27.14 13.99 -6.24
N THR A 91 28.05 14.77 -6.78
CA THR A 91 28.77 15.80 -6.04
C THR A 91 28.09 17.15 -6.24
N VAL A 92 27.75 17.82 -5.15
CA VAL A 92 27.29 19.21 -5.17
C VAL A 92 28.27 20.14 -4.47
N LYS A 93 28.53 21.28 -5.08
CA LYS A 93 29.47 22.29 -4.57
C LYS A 93 28.82 23.65 -4.49
N PHE A 94 29.08 24.35 -3.40
CA PHE A 94 28.75 25.76 -3.25
C PHE A 94 29.94 26.48 -2.61
N GLY A 95 30.61 27.34 -3.37
CA GLY A 95 31.86 27.97 -2.95
C GLY A 95 32.93 26.92 -2.60
N SER A 96 33.39 26.90 -1.35
CA SER A 96 34.37 25.91 -0.86
C SER A 96 33.73 24.66 -0.24
N SER A 97 32.40 24.64 -0.08
CA SER A 97 31.68 23.51 0.51
C SER A 97 31.38 22.46 -0.54
N THR A 98 31.64 21.19 -0.22
CA THR A 98 31.37 20.03 -1.09
C THR A 98 30.54 19.01 -0.32
N ARG A 99 29.50 18.48 -0.95
CA ARG A 99 28.72 17.33 -0.46
C ARG A 99 28.64 16.28 -1.56
N ASN A 100 28.73 15.02 -1.16
CA ASN A 100 28.59 13.89 -2.05
C ASN A 100 27.38 13.08 -1.62
N TYR A 101 26.57 12.69 -2.60
CA TYR A 101 25.47 11.76 -2.44
C TYR A 101 25.79 10.46 -3.15
N GLN A 102 25.58 9.33 -2.47
CA GLN A 102 25.56 8.02 -3.11
C GLN A 102 24.22 7.83 -3.80
N LEU A 103 24.23 7.63 -5.12
CA LEU A 103 23.04 7.27 -5.89
C LEU A 103 22.83 5.76 -5.78
N ILE A 104 21.72 5.37 -5.16
CA ILE A 104 21.28 3.99 -4.99
C ILE A 104 20.12 3.77 -5.95
N THR A 105 20.37 2.96 -6.98
CA THR A 105 19.38 2.65 -8.02
C THR A 105 18.80 1.27 -7.78
N LYS A 106 17.47 1.15 -7.83
CA LYS A 106 16.74 -0.12 -7.78
C LYS A 106 15.73 -0.14 -8.91
N VAL A 107 15.66 -1.22 -9.68
CA VAL A 107 14.57 -1.44 -10.64
C VAL A 107 13.52 -2.30 -9.96
N LEU A 108 12.25 -1.91 -10.04
CA LEU A 108 11.16 -2.70 -9.49
C LEU A 108 11.01 -4.04 -10.25
N PRO A 109 10.66 -5.13 -9.55
CA PRO A 109 10.29 -6.37 -10.23
C PRO A 109 9.05 -6.16 -11.11
N SER A 110 8.83 -7.05 -12.08
CA SER A 110 7.68 -6.93 -13.00
C SER A 110 6.55 -7.90 -12.71
N LYS A 111 6.82 -9.04 -12.06
CA LYS A 111 5.87 -10.14 -12.00
C LYS A 111 4.69 -9.84 -11.08
N ILE A 112 3.51 -10.28 -11.47
CA ILE A 112 2.30 -10.29 -10.66
C ILE A 112 2.04 -11.75 -10.30
N GLY A 113 2.32 -12.09 -9.05
CA GLY A 113 2.21 -13.46 -8.55
C GLY A 113 0.78 -13.74 -8.07
N PHE A 114 0.17 -14.84 -8.50
CA PHE A 114 -1.07 -15.34 -7.89
C PHE A 114 -0.75 -16.53 -6.98
N LEU A 115 -1.00 -16.38 -5.69
CA LEU A 115 -0.73 -17.41 -4.68
C LEU A 115 -1.90 -18.41 -4.59
N GLY A 116 -1.62 -19.69 -4.78
CA GLY A 116 -2.61 -20.76 -4.70
C GLY A 116 -2.14 -21.97 -3.89
N GLU A 117 -3.10 -22.78 -3.43
CA GLU A 117 -2.84 -24.02 -2.68
C GLU A 117 -2.41 -25.19 -3.59
N ALA A 118 -2.95 -25.25 -4.81
CA ALA A 118 -2.70 -26.35 -5.74
C ALA A 118 -1.24 -26.38 -6.24
N GLU A 119 -0.78 -27.55 -6.69
CA GLU A 119 0.61 -27.70 -7.17
C GLU A 119 0.88 -26.88 -8.43
N THR A 120 -0.11 -26.80 -9.33
CA THR A 120 -0.04 -26.01 -10.56
C THR A 120 -1.25 -25.13 -10.78
N TYR A 121 -1.11 -24.16 -11.67
CA TYR A 121 -2.21 -23.31 -12.10
C TYR A 121 -3.35 -24.12 -12.72
N GLU A 122 -3.04 -25.12 -13.55
CA GLU A 122 -4.05 -25.99 -14.16
C GLU A 122 -4.83 -26.82 -13.13
N GLU A 123 -4.15 -27.27 -12.07
CA GLU A 123 -4.83 -27.94 -10.96
C GLU A 123 -5.74 -26.96 -10.20
N LEU A 124 -5.27 -25.74 -9.90
CA LEU A 124 -6.10 -24.69 -9.29
C LEU A 124 -7.39 -24.48 -10.09
N LEU A 125 -7.29 -24.32 -11.42
CA LEU A 125 -8.45 -24.14 -12.29
C LEU A 125 -9.43 -25.32 -12.28
N ALA A 126 -8.96 -26.52 -11.95
CA ALA A 126 -9.76 -27.73 -11.97
C ALA A 126 -10.39 -28.08 -10.62
N THR A 127 -9.79 -27.65 -9.50
CA THR A 127 -10.14 -28.15 -8.16
C THR A 127 -10.49 -27.08 -7.13
N ALA A 128 -10.08 -25.83 -7.35
CA ALA A 128 -10.36 -24.77 -6.39
C ALA A 128 -11.83 -24.32 -6.47
N ASP A 129 -12.22 -23.56 -5.46
CA ASP A 129 -13.49 -22.85 -5.40
C ASP A 129 -13.68 -21.91 -6.61
N ASP A 130 -14.92 -21.72 -7.06
CA ASP A 130 -15.23 -20.97 -8.29
C ASP A 130 -14.80 -19.51 -8.23
N ASP A 131 -14.86 -18.88 -7.06
CA ASP A 131 -14.37 -17.51 -6.87
C ASP A 131 -12.84 -17.43 -6.96
N ILE A 132 -12.14 -18.42 -6.39
CA ILE A 132 -10.67 -18.52 -6.51
C ILE A 132 -10.27 -18.69 -7.97
N VAL A 133 -10.96 -19.59 -8.71
CA VAL A 133 -10.70 -19.82 -10.14
C VAL A 133 -10.93 -18.55 -10.94
N ALA A 134 -12.07 -17.87 -10.73
CA ALA A 134 -12.41 -16.64 -11.45
C ALA A 134 -11.41 -15.51 -11.18
N ALA A 135 -10.98 -15.33 -9.92
CA ALA A 135 -9.94 -14.36 -9.57
C ALA A 135 -8.59 -14.69 -10.24
N ALA A 136 -8.18 -15.95 -10.20
CA ALA A 136 -6.91 -16.40 -10.77
C ALA A 136 -6.87 -16.25 -12.30
N GLN A 137 -7.99 -16.55 -12.98
CA GLN A 137 -8.14 -16.32 -14.42
C GLN A 137 -8.07 -14.83 -14.76
N TRP A 138 -8.80 -13.99 -14.03
CA TRP A 138 -8.79 -12.56 -14.29
C TRP A 138 -7.40 -11.95 -14.11
N VAL A 139 -6.64 -12.33 -13.09
CA VAL A 139 -5.26 -11.84 -12.89
C VAL A 139 -4.36 -12.30 -14.04
N GLN A 140 -4.47 -13.57 -14.45
CA GLN A 140 -3.69 -14.12 -15.57
C GLN A 140 -4.01 -13.42 -16.89
N GLU A 141 -5.29 -13.16 -17.17
CA GLU A 141 -5.73 -12.49 -18.38
C GLU A 141 -5.30 -11.02 -18.40
N THR A 142 -5.44 -10.32 -17.26
CA THR A 142 -5.11 -8.90 -17.12
C THR A 142 -3.60 -8.64 -17.20
N TYR A 143 -2.79 -9.54 -16.66
CA TYR A 143 -1.34 -9.39 -16.55
C TYR A 143 -0.56 -10.49 -17.28
N SER A 144 -1.06 -10.98 -18.42
CA SER A 144 -0.54 -12.19 -19.10
C SER A 144 0.98 -12.27 -19.32
N GLU A 145 1.66 -11.16 -19.60
CA GLU A 145 3.13 -11.13 -19.79
C GLU A 145 3.90 -11.21 -18.45
N ASP A 146 3.28 -10.73 -17.38
CA ASP A 146 3.86 -10.59 -16.04
C ASP A 146 3.30 -11.60 -15.03
N PHE A 147 2.31 -12.40 -15.43
CA PHE A 147 1.70 -13.38 -14.56
C PHE A 147 2.68 -14.47 -14.14
N GLU A 148 2.60 -14.84 -12.87
CA GLU A 148 3.33 -15.96 -12.28
C GLU A 148 2.42 -16.68 -11.28
N TYR A 149 2.30 -18.00 -11.39
CA TYR A 149 1.61 -18.79 -10.39
C TYR A 149 2.58 -19.18 -9.26
N LEU A 150 2.19 -18.93 -8.02
CA LEU A 150 2.98 -19.25 -6.84
C LEU A 150 2.31 -20.40 -6.07
N ASN A 151 2.94 -21.56 -6.07
CA ASN A 151 2.51 -22.70 -5.25
C ASN A 151 2.89 -22.46 -3.78
N ALA A 152 1.88 -22.33 -2.91
CA ALA A 152 2.06 -22.08 -1.49
C ALA A 152 2.88 -23.17 -0.77
N ALA A 153 2.88 -24.41 -1.28
CA ALA A 153 3.60 -25.54 -0.69
C ALA A 153 5.11 -25.51 -0.97
N GLU A 154 5.58 -24.71 -1.94
CA GLU A 154 6.98 -24.72 -2.39
C GLU A 154 7.62 -23.33 -2.48
N VAL A 155 6.82 -22.26 -2.51
CA VAL A 155 7.32 -20.89 -2.68
C VAL A 155 8.36 -20.50 -1.62
N SER A 156 9.49 -20.01 -2.12
CA SER A 156 10.60 -19.49 -1.33
C SER A 156 10.73 -17.98 -1.46
N PHE A 157 11.59 -17.37 -0.64
CA PHE A 157 11.85 -15.93 -0.77
C PHE A 157 12.58 -15.59 -2.08
N GLU A 158 13.39 -16.50 -2.61
CA GLU A 158 14.10 -16.31 -3.88
C GLU A 158 13.12 -16.18 -5.05
N ASP A 159 12.08 -17.01 -5.07
CA ASP A 159 11.00 -16.93 -6.07
C ASP A 159 10.27 -15.58 -6.01
N LEU A 160 10.10 -15.02 -4.81
CA LEU A 160 9.40 -13.75 -4.61
C LEU A 160 10.23 -12.52 -5.02
N GLN A 161 11.54 -12.65 -5.28
CA GLN A 161 12.38 -11.50 -5.65
C GLN A 161 12.03 -10.90 -7.02
N SER A 162 11.49 -11.70 -7.94
CA SER A 162 10.98 -11.24 -9.24
C SER A 162 9.54 -10.72 -9.20
N VAL A 163 8.85 -10.92 -8.07
CA VAL A 163 7.44 -10.55 -7.90
C VAL A 163 7.32 -9.13 -7.35
N ASN A 164 6.57 -8.28 -8.07
CA ASN A 164 6.26 -6.93 -7.65
C ASN A 164 5.09 -6.91 -6.66
N VAL A 165 4.01 -7.62 -7.02
CA VAL A 165 2.79 -7.71 -6.24
C VAL A 165 2.34 -9.16 -6.19
N VAL A 166 2.09 -9.68 -4.99
CA VAL A 166 1.42 -10.97 -4.79
C VAL A 166 -0.08 -10.71 -4.60
N VAL A 167 -0.89 -11.30 -5.45
CA VAL A 167 -2.34 -11.40 -5.29
C VAL A 167 -2.65 -12.72 -4.60
N PHE A 168 -3.38 -12.65 -3.50
CA PHE A 168 -3.89 -13.83 -2.81
C PHE A 168 -5.39 -13.64 -2.56
N TYR A 169 -6.20 -14.39 -3.29
CA TYR A 169 -7.63 -14.49 -3.06
C TYR A 169 -7.93 -15.90 -2.56
N TYR A 170 -8.74 -16.01 -1.51
CA TYR A 170 -9.14 -17.30 -0.97
C TYR A 170 -10.58 -17.20 -0.52
N ASP A 171 -11.35 -18.22 -0.87
CA ASP A 171 -12.72 -18.38 -0.45
C ASP A 171 -13.06 -19.88 -0.30
N GLN A 172 -13.97 -20.19 0.62
CA GLN A 172 -14.39 -21.56 0.89
C GLN A 172 -15.68 -21.59 1.72
N VAL A 173 -16.71 -22.23 1.18
CA VAL A 173 -17.94 -22.52 1.95
C VAL A 173 -17.63 -23.39 3.17
N GLY A 174 -18.20 -23.02 4.32
CA GLY A 174 -18.16 -23.75 5.58
C GLY A 174 -16.96 -23.46 6.48
N THR A 175 -15.96 -22.71 6.03
CA THR A 175 -14.81 -22.32 6.87
C THR A 175 -14.18 -21.01 6.43
N SER A 176 -13.83 -20.15 7.39
CA SER A 176 -13.02 -18.94 7.14
C SER A 176 -11.55 -19.11 7.54
N GLN A 177 -11.12 -20.35 7.78
CA GLN A 177 -9.73 -20.67 8.13
C GLN A 177 -8.92 -20.94 6.86
N LEU A 178 -7.76 -20.30 6.78
CA LEU A 178 -6.79 -20.62 5.73
C LEU A 178 -6.20 -22.02 5.95
N PRO A 179 -6.01 -22.81 4.89
CA PRO A 179 -5.32 -24.10 4.95
C PRO A 179 -3.92 -24.00 5.57
N SER A 180 -3.46 -25.11 6.16
CA SER A 180 -2.16 -25.19 6.86
C SER A 180 -0.96 -24.80 5.98
N VAL A 181 -1.06 -25.03 4.66
CA VAL A 181 -0.03 -24.66 3.68
C VAL A 181 0.31 -23.16 3.70
N PHE A 182 -0.67 -22.31 4.03
CA PHE A 182 -0.45 -20.87 4.14
C PHE A 182 -0.02 -20.44 5.55
N THR A 183 -0.36 -21.21 6.58
CA THR A 183 -0.25 -20.76 7.97
C THR A 183 0.98 -21.29 8.71
N GLU A 184 1.65 -22.29 8.16
CA GLU A 184 2.78 -23.00 8.77
C GLU A 184 4.01 -23.10 7.85
N GLY A 185 5.13 -23.58 8.41
CA GLY A 185 6.32 -23.95 7.63
C GLY A 185 7.17 -22.78 7.12
N ARG A 186 8.14 -23.12 6.27
CA ARG A 186 9.13 -22.17 5.73
C ARG A 186 8.53 -21.23 4.68
N ASN A 187 7.49 -21.65 3.97
CA ASN A 187 6.90 -20.87 2.88
C ASN A 187 6.16 -19.65 3.44
N LYS A 188 5.50 -19.79 4.61
CA LYS A 188 5.04 -18.65 5.39
C LYS A 188 6.17 -17.67 5.71
N SER A 189 7.34 -18.16 6.13
CA SER A 189 8.49 -17.29 6.43
C SER A 189 8.98 -16.52 5.21
N ALA A 190 8.87 -17.08 4.00
CA ALA A 190 9.19 -16.37 2.77
C ALA A 190 8.32 -15.12 2.58
N PHE A 191 7.02 -15.18 2.89
CA PHE A 191 6.14 -14.02 2.82
C PHE A 191 6.40 -12.98 3.92
N ILE A 192 6.82 -13.43 5.12
CA ILE A 192 7.29 -12.51 6.17
C ILE A 192 8.52 -11.73 5.66
N GLU A 193 9.51 -12.44 5.12
CA GLU A 193 10.74 -11.82 4.59
C GLU A 193 10.43 -10.90 3.39
N TYR A 194 9.58 -11.36 2.47
CA TYR A 194 9.08 -10.54 1.36
C TYR A 194 8.47 -9.22 1.84
N MET A 195 7.59 -9.24 2.84
CA MET A 195 7.00 -8.02 3.38
C MET A 195 7.99 -7.17 4.20
N VAL A 196 9.01 -7.76 4.82
CA VAL A 196 10.11 -7.03 5.48
C VAL A 196 10.98 -6.28 4.44
N GLU A 197 11.23 -6.90 3.29
CA GLU A 197 12.07 -6.37 2.20
C GLU A 197 11.33 -5.41 1.25
N GLY A 198 10.11 -5.01 1.59
CA GLY A 198 9.33 -4.04 0.80
C GLY A 198 8.39 -4.67 -0.24
N GLY A 199 8.14 -5.97 -0.14
CA GLY A 199 7.17 -6.70 -0.94
C GLY A 199 5.75 -6.16 -0.77
N LYS A 200 4.91 -6.45 -1.77
CA LYS A 200 3.57 -5.88 -1.87
C LYS A 200 2.53 -6.97 -2.06
N MET A 201 1.38 -6.82 -1.41
CA MET A 201 0.32 -7.83 -1.46
C MET A 201 -1.07 -7.21 -1.61
N VAL A 202 -1.91 -7.84 -2.44
CA VAL A 202 -3.36 -7.66 -2.43
C VAL A 202 -3.99 -8.92 -1.89
N LEU A 203 -4.73 -8.80 -0.78
CA LEU A 203 -5.45 -9.90 -0.16
C LEU A 203 -6.95 -9.72 -0.37
N GLY A 204 -7.63 -10.78 -0.81
CA GLY A 204 -9.06 -10.76 -1.09
C GLY A 204 -9.85 -11.86 -0.38
N GLY A 205 -11.09 -11.56 -0.01
CA GLY A 205 -11.97 -12.52 0.68
C GLY A 205 -11.36 -13.00 2.00
N MET A 206 -11.36 -14.31 2.20
CA MET A 206 -10.82 -14.93 3.41
C MET A 206 -9.28 -14.85 3.49
N ALA A 207 -8.59 -14.63 2.36
CA ALA A 207 -7.13 -14.44 2.32
C ALA A 207 -6.67 -13.21 3.12
N THR A 208 -7.55 -12.27 3.44
CA THR A 208 -7.23 -11.13 4.30
C THR A 208 -6.72 -11.55 5.70
N SER A 209 -7.08 -12.74 6.19
CA SER A 209 -6.50 -13.31 7.43
C SER A 209 -5.01 -13.66 7.31
N PHE A 210 -4.46 -13.65 6.11
CA PHE A 210 -3.02 -13.80 5.90
C PHE A 210 -2.23 -12.64 6.49
N ALA A 211 -2.81 -11.43 6.56
CA ALA A 211 -2.19 -10.26 7.20
C ALA A 211 -1.80 -10.56 8.66
N ALA A 212 -2.71 -11.17 9.42
CA ALA A 212 -2.43 -11.59 10.80
C ALA A 212 -1.49 -12.80 10.84
N THR A 213 -1.65 -13.74 9.90
CA THR A 213 -0.82 -14.95 9.80
C THR A 213 0.66 -14.62 9.70
N ILE A 214 1.04 -13.63 8.87
CA ILE A 214 2.43 -13.19 8.71
C ILE A 214 2.83 -12.08 9.70
N GLY A 215 1.96 -11.72 10.65
CA GLY A 215 2.24 -10.75 11.70
C GLY A 215 2.21 -9.28 11.26
N ARG A 216 1.67 -8.98 10.07
CA ARG A 216 1.45 -7.61 9.60
C ARG A 216 0.27 -6.95 10.31
N ASP A 217 -0.80 -7.70 10.53
CA ASP A 217 -1.90 -7.30 11.42
C ASP A 217 -1.70 -7.93 12.80
N GLN A 218 -1.68 -7.10 13.84
CA GLN A 218 -1.55 -7.53 15.24
C GLN A 218 -2.72 -7.03 16.09
N SER A 219 -3.79 -6.55 15.44
CA SER A 219 -4.95 -5.99 16.11
C SER A 219 -5.75 -7.04 16.88
N GLY A 220 -5.83 -8.26 16.34
CA GLY A 220 -6.74 -9.29 16.84
C GLY A 220 -8.21 -8.94 16.61
N LEU A 221 -8.50 -7.93 15.76
CA LEU A 221 -9.84 -7.42 15.54
C LEU A 221 -10.53 -8.04 14.33
N GLN A 222 -9.85 -8.86 13.53
CA GLN A 222 -10.47 -9.53 12.37
C GLN A 222 -11.39 -10.69 12.80
N THR A 223 -12.59 -10.35 13.26
CA THR A 223 -13.53 -11.27 13.94
C THR A 223 -14.88 -11.40 13.24
N ILE A 224 -15.20 -10.53 12.28
CA ILE A 224 -16.47 -10.57 11.54
C ILE A 224 -16.27 -11.47 10.32
N LYS A 225 -16.69 -12.73 10.42
CA LYS A 225 -16.43 -13.75 9.41
C LYS A 225 -17.72 -14.41 8.91
N GLY A 226 -17.90 -14.43 7.59
CA GLY A 226 -18.92 -15.20 6.86
C GLY A 226 -18.28 -16.39 6.15
N ASN A 227 -19.02 -17.50 6.04
CA ASN A 227 -18.63 -18.73 5.34
C ASN A 227 -19.86 -19.65 5.10
N GLY A 228 -21.05 -19.04 5.02
CA GLY A 228 -22.28 -19.81 4.88
C GLY A 228 -22.52 -20.19 3.42
N GLU A 229 -23.47 -21.08 3.16
CA GLU A 229 -23.87 -21.47 1.79
C GLU A 229 -24.48 -20.33 0.96
N GLY A 230 -24.50 -19.09 1.43
CA GLY A 230 -25.18 -17.99 0.76
C GLY A 230 -26.69 -17.97 0.84
N PHE A 231 -27.27 -16.95 0.21
CA PHE A 231 -28.70 -16.70 0.14
C PHE A 231 -29.06 -15.80 -1.04
N SER A 232 -30.33 -15.85 -1.47
CA SER A 232 -30.85 -14.89 -2.45
C SER A 232 -31.28 -13.61 -1.77
N SER A 233 -30.91 -12.46 -2.34
CA SER A 233 -31.40 -11.17 -1.87
C SER A 233 -31.70 -10.23 -3.05
N PRO A 234 -32.75 -9.37 -2.92
CA PRO A 234 -33.22 -8.50 -3.99
C PRO A 234 -32.40 -7.20 -4.12
N ASP A 235 -31.49 -6.94 -3.18
CA ASP A 235 -30.80 -5.67 -3.09
C ASP A 235 -29.51 -5.63 -3.92
N THR A 236 -29.11 -4.44 -4.33
CA THR A 236 -27.73 -4.16 -4.76
C THR A 236 -26.89 -3.87 -3.52
N TRP A 237 -25.71 -4.45 -3.41
CA TRP A 237 -24.77 -4.12 -2.35
C TRP A 237 -23.58 -3.33 -2.89
N ALA A 238 -23.08 -2.42 -2.06
CA ALA A 238 -22.08 -1.45 -2.45
C ALA A 238 -21.03 -1.24 -1.35
N VAL A 239 -19.89 -0.67 -1.74
CA VAL A 239 -18.82 -0.23 -0.84
C VAL A 239 -18.93 1.27 -0.63
N ASP A 240 -18.77 1.70 0.61
CA ASP A 240 -18.57 3.12 0.96
C ASP A 240 -17.08 3.41 1.14
N GLY A 241 -16.45 3.94 0.09
CA GLY A 241 -15.09 4.51 0.14
C GLY A 241 -15.04 5.95 0.68
N GLY A 242 -16.20 6.56 0.94
CA GLY A 242 -16.37 7.84 1.63
C GLY A 242 -16.43 7.70 3.16
N VAL A 243 -16.29 6.47 3.67
CA VAL A 243 -16.09 6.01 5.06
C VAL A 243 -16.80 6.88 6.08
N ASN A 244 -18.13 6.89 5.97
CA ASN A 244 -19.07 7.58 6.88
C ASN A 244 -18.94 9.12 6.94
N PHE A 245 -18.44 9.76 5.88
CA PHE A 245 -18.37 11.22 5.70
C PHE A 245 -17.51 12.00 6.72
N VAL A 246 -16.74 11.32 7.58
CA VAL A 246 -15.79 11.98 8.52
C VAL A 246 -14.46 12.25 7.81
N THR A 247 -13.91 11.24 7.13
CA THR A 247 -12.69 11.34 6.34
C THR A 247 -12.79 10.46 5.11
N SER A 248 -13.36 11.01 4.04
CA SER A 248 -13.50 10.32 2.75
C SER A 248 -12.15 9.80 2.26
N LYS A 249 -12.15 8.56 1.76
CA LYS A 249 -11.00 7.89 1.15
C LYS A 249 -11.17 7.74 -0.35
N LEU A 250 -12.18 8.39 -0.95
CA LEU A 250 -12.45 8.33 -2.40
C LEU A 250 -11.31 8.89 -3.26
N GLY A 251 -10.42 9.71 -2.69
CA GLY A 251 -9.20 10.16 -3.36
C GLY A 251 -8.05 9.13 -3.32
N HIS A 252 -8.23 7.99 -2.68
CA HIS A 252 -7.21 6.95 -2.60
C HIS A 252 -7.00 6.26 -3.97
N PRO A 253 -5.78 5.83 -4.32
CA PRO A 253 -5.50 5.13 -5.58
C PRO A 253 -6.36 3.90 -5.84
N ILE A 254 -6.81 3.18 -4.81
CA ILE A 254 -7.71 2.04 -4.96
C ILE A 254 -9.02 2.38 -5.72
N TYR A 255 -9.43 3.65 -5.71
CA TYR A 255 -10.62 4.13 -6.43
C TYR A 255 -10.29 5.00 -7.64
N THR A 256 -9.04 5.44 -7.81
CA THR A 256 -8.70 6.53 -8.74
C THR A 256 -7.49 6.27 -9.63
N PHE A 257 -6.73 5.19 -9.40
CA PHE A 257 -5.46 4.95 -10.09
C PHE A 257 -5.66 4.86 -11.61
N ASN A 258 -6.57 4.01 -12.05
CA ASN A 258 -7.03 3.96 -13.43
C ASN A 258 -8.34 4.75 -13.56
N GLN A 259 -8.25 5.94 -14.16
CA GLN A 259 -9.41 6.81 -14.34
C GLN A 259 -10.51 6.13 -15.15
N GLY A 260 -11.74 6.15 -14.62
CA GLY A 260 -12.92 5.63 -15.29
C GLY A 260 -13.18 4.13 -15.11
N LEU A 261 -12.39 3.41 -14.30
CA LEU A 261 -12.68 2.01 -13.98
C LEU A 261 -13.73 1.81 -12.88
N ILE A 262 -13.88 2.78 -11.98
CA ILE A 262 -14.84 2.72 -10.88
C ILE A 262 -16.03 3.61 -11.19
N GLU A 263 -17.21 3.01 -11.20
CA GLU A 263 -18.49 3.67 -11.31
C GLU A 263 -19.16 3.80 -9.94
N PHE A 264 -19.81 4.94 -9.73
CA PHE A 264 -20.50 5.28 -8.48
C PHE A 264 -22.01 5.34 -8.72
N ASP A 265 -22.79 4.92 -7.74
CA ASP A 265 -24.24 5.11 -7.74
C ASP A 265 -24.62 6.58 -7.44
N GLU A 266 -25.92 6.86 -7.43
CA GLU A 266 -26.44 8.21 -7.16
C GLU A 266 -26.13 8.73 -5.74
N ASN A 267 -25.78 7.84 -4.80
CA ASN A 267 -25.42 8.16 -3.43
C ASN A 267 -23.90 8.30 -3.24
N GLY A 268 -23.10 8.04 -4.28
CA GLY A 268 -21.64 8.06 -4.22
C GLY A 268 -21.03 6.78 -3.65
N TYR A 269 -21.79 5.69 -3.56
CA TYR A 269 -21.28 4.37 -3.23
C TYR A 269 -20.83 3.63 -4.48
N ILE A 270 -19.97 2.62 -4.29
CA ILE A 270 -19.45 1.80 -5.38
C ILE A 270 -20.23 0.48 -5.36
N PRO A 271 -21.25 0.30 -6.22
CA PRO A 271 -21.96 -0.97 -6.28
C PRO A 271 -21.00 -2.09 -6.70
N VAL A 272 -21.08 -3.24 -6.03
CA VAL A 272 -20.16 -4.38 -6.26
C VAL A 272 -20.88 -5.67 -6.58
N ILE A 273 -22.16 -5.80 -6.21
CA ILE A 273 -22.98 -6.97 -6.54
C ILE A 273 -24.46 -6.60 -6.64
N ASP A 274 -25.11 -7.03 -7.72
CA ASP A 274 -26.53 -6.83 -7.99
C ASP A 274 -27.42 -7.88 -7.29
N ALA A 275 -28.73 -7.78 -7.51
CA ALA A 275 -29.71 -8.71 -6.95
C ALA A 275 -29.49 -10.14 -7.45
N GLY A 276 -29.63 -11.13 -6.57
CA GLY A 276 -29.42 -12.55 -6.91
C GLY A 276 -28.94 -13.38 -5.74
N PHE A 277 -28.48 -14.61 -6.05
CA PHE A 277 -27.76 -15.44 -5.09
C PHE A 277 -26.34 -14.90 -4.87
N ARG A 278 -25.87 -15.03 -3.63
CA ARG A 278 -24.57 -14.55 -3.15
C ARG A 278 -24.22 -15.20 -1.82
N GLU A 279 -22.94 -15.27 -1.52
CA GLU A 279 -22.41 -16.03 -0.39
C GLU A 279 -22.21 -15.16 0.86
N ASP A 280 -21.87 -13.88 0.67
CA ASP A 280 -21.62 -12.92 1.76
C ASP A 280 -20.46 -13.37 2.68
N HIS A 281 -19.37 -13.85 2.07
CA HIS A 281 -18.17 -14.32 2.76
C HIS A 281 -17.29 -13.19 3.30
N ASN A 282 -17.84 -12.44 4.25
CA ASN A 282 -17.14 -11.38 4.96
C ASN A 282 -15.90 -11.89 5.70
N ASN A 283 -14.84 -11.06 5.74
CA ASN A 283 -13.70 -11.25 6.62
C ASN A 283 -13.17 -9.89 7.11
N LEU A 284 -14.00 -9.22 7.93
CA LEU A 284 -13.84 -7.82 8.35
C LEU A 284 -13.25 -7.70 9.75
N TRP A 285 -12.86 -6.46 10.09
CA TRP A 285 -12.41 -6.09 11.43
C TRP A 285 -13.56 -5.56 12.27
N ASP A 286 -13.58 -5.87 13.55
CA ASP A 286 -14.47 -5.25 14.54
C ASP A 286 -13.68 -4.23 15.36
N ALA A 287 -13.84 -2.95 15.01
CA ALA A 287 -13.18 -1.84 15.69
C ALA A 287 -13.93 -1.36 16.95
N SER A 288 -15.08 -1.96 17.28
CA SER A 288 -15.99 -1.50 18.34
C SER A 288 -15.38 -1.44 19.74
N SER A 289 -14.27 -2.15 19.97
CA SER A 289 -13.58 -2.22 21.26
C SER A 289 -12.45 -1.21 21.44
N LEU A 290 -12.10 -0.42 20.41
CA LEU A 290 -10.88 0.41 20.44
C LEU A 290 -10.97 1.66 21.30
N LEU A 291 -12.16 2.25 21.40
CA LEU A 291 -12.39 3.43 22.24
C LEU A 291 -13.27 3.04 23.43
N THR A 292 -14.44 3.66 23.55
CA THR A 292 -15.50 3.22 24.47
C THR A 292 -16.52 2.37 23.72
N PRO A 293 -17.21 1.44 24.40
CA PRO A 293 -18.21 0.60 23.75
C PRO A 293 -19.23 1.41 22.92
N GLY A 294 -19.47 1.00 21.68
CA GLY A 294 -20.59 1.49 20.87
C GLY A 294 -20.23 2.27 19.60
N ASN A 295 -19.29 1.77 18.78
CA ASN A 295 -19.05 2.22 17.40
C ASN A 295 -18.91 3.74 17.22
N GLN A 296 -18.20 4.39 18.13
CA GLN A 296 -18.13 5.85 18.17
C GLN A 296 -17.22 6.43 17.06
N PRO A 297 -17.46 7.67 16.60
CA PRO A 297 -16.53 8.36 15.70
C PRO A 297 -15.10 8.41 16.26
N GLY A 298 -14.10 8.18 15.40
CA GLY A 298 -12.68 8.15 15.76
C GLY A 298 -12.09 6.76 16.01
N GLN A 299 -12.89 5.68 16.01
CA GLN A 299 -12.39 4.31 16.10
C GLN A 299 -11.45 3.95 14.95
N PHE A 300 -11.74 4.39 13.74
CA PHE A 300 -10.86 4.15 12.59
C PHE A 300 -9.55 4.91 12.75
N GLY A 301 -9.60 6.18 13.19
CA GLY A 301 -8.38 6.93 13.51
C GLY A 301 -7.51 6.25 14.58
N GLU A 302 -8.14 5.64 15.59
CA GLU A 302 -7.43 4.87 16.61
C GLU A 302 -6.84 3.56 16.06
N PHE A 303 -7.55 2.88 15.17
CA PHE A 303 -7.03 1.72 14.44
C PHE A 303 -5.80 2.09 13.62
N GLU A 304 -5.88 3.19 12.84
CA GLU A 304 -4.75 3.70 12.05
C GLU A 304 -3.55 4.01 12.95
N ARG A 305 -3.78 4.66 14.10
CA ARG A 305 -2.73 5.04 15.07
C ARG A 305 -2.06 3.83 15.73
N LEU A 306 -2.82 2.80 16.07
CA LEU A 306 -2.31 1.63 16.80
C LEU A 306 -1.64 0.60 15.89
N TYR A 307 -2.19 0.38 14.69
CA TYR A 307 -1.82 -0.76 13.85
C TYR A 307 -1.25 -0.36 12.48
N ASN A 308 -1.19 0.94 12.18
CA ASN A 308 -0.70 1.46 10.90
C ASN A 308 -1.42 0.82 9.70
N GLY A 309 -2.73 0.61 9.84
CA GLY A 309 -3.63 0.17 8.78
C GLY A 309 -4.65 1.27 8.49
N VAL A 310 -4.59 1.85 7.31
CA VAL A 310 -5.51 2.91 6.86
C VAL A 310 -6.83 2.27 6.45
N VAL A 311 -7.93 2.65 7.09
CA VAL A 311 -9.26 2.16 6.70
C VAL A 311 -9.65 2.87 5.40
N LEU A 312 -9.94 2.09 4.35
CA LEU A 312 -10.22 2.57 3.00
C LEU A 312 -11.69 2.40 2.59
N GLY A 313 -12.43 1.53 3.25
CA GLY A 313 -13.81 1.23 2.88
C GLY A 313 -14.54 0.39 3.91
N VAL A 314 -15.86 0.56 3.93
CA VAL A 314 -16.83 -0.25 4.69
C VAL A 314 -17.98 -0.65 3.77
N TRP A 315 -18.89 -1.48 4.24
CA TRP A 315 -20.17 -1.70 3.56
C TRP A 315 -20.96 -0.40 3.43
N SER A 316 -21.62 -0.17 2.29
CA SER A 316 -22.56 0.93 2.13
C SER A 316 -23.69 0.82 3.17
N GLY A 317 -24.10 1.96 3.73
CA GLY A 317 -25.16 2.00 4.75
C GLY A 317 -24.69 1.72 6.19
N VAL A 318 -23.43 1.34 6.40
CA VAL A 318 -22.82 1.37 7.73
C VAL A 318 -22.69 2.82 8.19
N ALA A 319 -23.48 3.19 9.20
CA ALA A 319 -23.59 4.57 9.69
C ALA A 319 -22.63 4.90 10.85
N ASP A 320 -21.80 3.95 11.26
CA ASP A 320 -20.88 4.07 12.39
C ASP A 320 -19.46 3.59 12.02
N GLU A 321 -18.51 3.68 12.94
CA GLU A 321 -17.12 3.24 12.69
C GLU A 321 -16.87 1.80 13.19
N CYS A 322 -17.81 0.88 12.96
CA CYS A 322 -17.74 -0.47 13.54
C CYS A 322 -16.75 -1.40 12.87
N CYS A 323 -16.70 -1.34 11.54
CA CYS A 323 -16.42 -2.54 10.77
C CYS A 323 -15.63 -2.24 9.49
N PRO A 324 -14.31 -1.99 9.60
CA PRO A 324 -13.44 -1.83 8.43
C PRO A 324 -13.53 -3.06 7.52
N GLY A 325 -13.81 -2.85 6.24
CA GLY A 325 -13.86 -3.91 5.24
C GLY A 325 -12.73 -3.87 4.21
N ILE A 326 -12.13 -2.69 4.00
CA ILE A 326 -10.93 -2.52 3.16
C ILE A 326 -9.89 -1.76 3.96
N ILE A 327 -8.67 -2.28 4.04
CA ILE A 327 -7.56 -1.69 4.79
C ILE A 327 -6.28 -1.67 3.96
N GLU A 328 -5.55 -0.55 3.95
CA GLU A 328 -4.16 -0.48 3.50
C GLU A 328 -3.21 -0.49 4.70
N PHE A 329 -2.49 -1.59 4.85
CA PHE A 329 -1.39 -1.74 5.78
C PHE A 329 -0.11 -1.13 5.18
N LYS A 330 0.18 0.13 5.55
CA LYS A 330 1.34 0.90 5.06
C LYS A 330 2.68 0.41 5.60
N PRO A 331 3.83 0.77 5.01
CA PRO A 331 5.14 0.42 5.56
C PRO A 331 5.27 0.83 7.03
N ASN A 332 5.67 -0.11 7.90
CA ASN A 332 5.97 0.10 9.31
C ASN A 332 7.04 -0.89 9.77
N PRO A 333 8.25 -0.44 10.15
CA PRO A 333 9.33 -1.32 10.57
C PRO A 333 8.87 -2.36 11.61
N PRO A 334 9.20 -3.65 11.43
CA PRO A 334 10.14 -4.18 10.44
C PRO A 334 9.56 -4.42 9.04
N TYR A 335 8.26 -4.30 8.83
CA TYR A 335 7.61 -4.53 7.54
C TYR A 335 7.69 -3.28 6.66
N ASN A 336 8.65 -3.23 5.73
CA ASN A 336 8.74 -2.10 4.79
C ASN A 336 7.77 -2.21 3.61
N GLY A 337 7.08 -3.35 3.47
CA GLY A 337 6.10 -3.62 2.44
C GLY A 337 4.72 -3.01 2.69
N THR A 338 3.93 -2.93 1.62
CA THR A 338 2.56 -2.40 1.64
C THR A 338 1.58 -3.51 1.28
N MET A 339 0.48 -3.61 2.02
CA MET A 339 -0.56 -4.61 1.77
C MET A 339 -1.94 -3.95 1.73
N ILE A 340 -2.76 -4.32 0.75
CA ILE A 340 -4.18 -3.94 0.69
C ILE A 340 -5.01 -5.19 0.95
N ALA A 341 -5.88 -5.15 1.95
CA ALA A 341 -6.78 -6.23 2.32
C ALA A 341 -8.23 -5.83 2.02
N ILE A 342 -8.94 -6.67 1.26
CA ILE A 342 -10.29 -6.47 0.77
C ILE A 342 -11.17 -7.62 1.28
N GLY A 343 -11.86 -7.41 2.40
CA GLY A 343 -12.62 -8.47 3.10
C GLY A 343 -14.14 -8.37 2.97
N ILE A 344 -14.65 -7.40 2.20
CA ILE A 344 -16.09 -7.17 2.00
C ILE A 344 -16.71 -8.35 1.24
N GLY A 345 -17.69 -9.01 1.84
CA GLY A 345 -18.30 -10.24 1.32
C GLY A 345 -19.08 -10.09 0.01
N GLY A 346 -19.38 -8.87 -0.45
CA GLY A 346 -20.02 -8.62 -1.74
C GLY A 346 -19.04 -8.41 -2.89
N ILE A 347 -17.74 -8.49 -2.63
CA ILE A 347 -16.69 -8.47 -3.65
C ILE A 347 -16.38 -9.94 -4.01
N GLU A 348 -17.36 -10.55 -4.66
CA GLU A 348 -17.36 -11.92 -5.18
C GLU A 348 -16.94 -11.90 -6.66
N TRP A 349 -16.19 -12.91 -7.11
CA TRP A 349 -15.67 -13.05 -8.45
C TRP A 349 -16.56 -13.89 -9.37
N ASN A 350 -17.25 -14.89 -8.83
CA ASN A 350 -18.18 -15.74 -9.56
C ASN A 350 -19.56 -15.76 -8.88
N MET A 351 -20.62 -15.90 -9.69
CA MET A 351 -21.99 -15.96 -9.17
C MET A 351 -22.50 -17.39 -9.26
N ASN A 352 -22.81 -18.03 -8.12
CA ASN A 352 -23.16 -19.46 -8.11
C ASN A 352 -24.52 -19.77 -8.79
N ASP A 353 -25.36 -18.76 -9.04
CA ASP A 353 -26.59 -18.88 -9.83
C ASP A 353 -26.40 -18.71 -11.35
N GLY A 354 -25.15 -18.54 -11.80
CA GLY A 354 -24.77 -18.46 -13.21
C GLY A 354 -25.08 -17.12 -13.89
N ARG A 355 -25.48 -16.10 -13.11
CA ARG A 355 -25.68 -14.75 -13.65
C ARG A 355 -24.36 -14.04 -13.91
N THR A 356 -24.39 -13.04 -14.77
CA THR A 356 -23.31 -12.06 -14.87
C THR A 356 -23.60 -10.95 -13.87
N ASN A 357 -22.69 -10.69 -12.93
CA ASN A 357 -22.78 -9.56 -12.03
C ASN A 357 -22.74 -8.25 -12.83
N GLU A 358 -23.77 -7.39 -12.70
CA GLU A 358 -23.84 -6.09 -13.39
C GLU A 358 -22.66 -5.19 -13.02
N TYR A 359 -22.17 -5.32 -11.79
CA TYR A 359 -21.11 -4.49 -11.22
C TYR A 359 -19.74 -5.19 -11.18
N ARG A 360 -19.57 -6.25 -11.97
CA ARG A 360 -18.29 -6.97 -12.10
C ARG A 360 -17.12 -6.02 -12.42
N SER A 361 -17.34 -5.01 -13.25
CA SER A 361 -16.33 -4.00 -13.60
C SER A 361 -15.81 -3.23 -12.40
N ASN A 362 -16.64 -2.98 -11.38
CA ASN A 362 -16.20 -2.31 -10.15
C ASN A 362 -15.35 -3.23 -9.28
N VAL A 363 -15.70 -4.52 -9.17
CA VAL A 363 -14.88 -5.53 -8.48
C VAL A 363 -13.51 -5.60 -9.14
N GLU A 364 -13.46 -5.83 -10.45
CA GLU A 364 -12.22 -5.88 -11.23
C GLU A 364 -11.44 -4.57 -11.16
N GLY A 365 -12.14 -3.43 -11.20
CA GLY A 365 -11.56 -2.10 -11.10
C GLY A 365 -10.87 -1.84 -9.76
N ILE A 366 -11.46 -2.28 -8.63
CA ILE A 366 -10.87 -2.16 -7.29
C ILE A 366 -9.57 -2.97 -7.23
N TYR A 367 -9.58 -4.22 -7.66
CA TYR A 367 -8.38 -5.06 -7.68
C TYR A 367 -7.32 -4.52 -8.64
N LYS A 368 -7.72 -4.09 -9.85
CA LYS A 368 -6.80 -3.53 -10.83
C LYS A 368 -6.13 -2.27 -10.30
N ASN A 369 -6.89 -1.37 -9.71
CA ASN A 369 -6.35 -0.18 -9.06
C ASN A 369 -5.41 -0.52 -7.91
N ALA A 370 -5.75 -1.51 -7.07
CA ALA A 370 -4.89 -1.95 -5.99
C ALA A 370 -3.55 -2.51 -6.51
N ILE A 371 -3.60 -3.42 -7.47
CA ILE A 371 -2.41 -4.08 -8.05
C ILE A 371 -1.54 -3.04 -8.77
N ASP A 372 -2.12 -2.20 -9.62
CA ASP A 372 -1.36 -1.22 -10.40
C ASP A 372 -0.76 -0.12 -9.50
N TYR A 373 -1.51 0.35 -8.49
CA TYR A 373 -1.00 1.28 -7.50
C TYR A 373 0.19 0.70 -6.75
N LEU A 374 0.04 -0.49 -6.16
CA LEU A 374 1.13 -1.15 -5.43
C LEU A 374 2.34 -1.37 -6.35
N SER A 375 2.13 -1.70 -7.63
CA SER A 375 3.20 -1.91 -8.59
C SER A 375 4.11 -0.69 -8.79
N THR A 376 3.67 0.52 -8.40
CA THR A 376 4.45 1.76 -8.47
C THR A 376 5.23 2.14 -7.20
N LEU A 377 4.95 1.48 -6.07
CA LEU A 377 5.54 1.83 -4.77
C LEU A 377 7.00 1.40 -4.60
#